data_AF-A0A953WG70-F1
#
_entry.id   AF-A0A953WG70-F1
#
_cell.length_a   1.000
_cell.length_b   1.000
_cell.length_c   1.000
_cell.angle_alpha   90.00
_cell.angle_beta   90.00
_cell.angle_gamma   90.00
#
_symmetry.space_group_name_H-M   'P 1'
#
loop_
_entity.id
_entity.type
_entity.pdbx_description
1 polymer ?
#
loop_
_entity_poly.entity_id
_entity_poly.type
_entity_poly.pdbx_seq_one_letter_code
_entity_poly.pdbx_strand_id
1 'polypeptide(L)' 'PFTLETAIEKVRLAEDGWNSQNPEKVSLAYTEDSAWRNRDLFITGRAEIIRFLTGKWQSEQEYRLIKELFAFSG' A
#
# COMPACT_ATOMS: atom_id res chain seq x y z
N PRO A 1 -3.74 -1.97 -19.22
CA PRO A 1 -5.12 -1.64 -18.80
C PRO A 1 -5.67 -2.80 -17.95
N PHE A 2 -6.53 -2.52 -16.97
CA PHE A 2 -7.15 -3.55 -16.13
C PHE A 2 -8.48 -4.04 -16.74
N THR A 3 -8.81 -5.30 -16.49
CA THR A 3 -10.16 -5.85 -16.55
C THR A 3 -10.77 -5.81 -15.14
N LEU A 4 -12.08 -6.04 -14.98
CA LEU A 4 -12.70 -6.11 -13.66
C LEU A 4 -12.01 -7.17 -12.78
N GLU A 5 -11.78 -8.36 -13.34
CA GLU A 5 -11.11 -9.47 -12.65
C GLU A 5 -9.70 -9.09 -12.19
N THR A 6 -8.88 -8.56 -13.10
CA THR A 6 -7.49 -8.19 -12.76
C THR A 6 -7.41 -6.96 -11.85
N ALA A 7 -8.40 -6.07 -11.87
CA ALA A 7 -8.51 -4.97 -10.91
C ALA A 7 -8.84 -5.48 -9.50
N ILE A 8 -9.80 -6.41 -9.38
CA ILE A 8 -10.13 -7.06 -8.11
C ILE A 8 -8.91 -7.82 -7.56
N GLU A 9 -8.24 -8.60 -8.40
CA GLU A 9 -7.02 -9.32 -8.03
C GLU A 9 -5.93 -8.35 -7.54
N LYS A 10 -5.71 -7.25 -8.26
CA LYS A 10 -4.74 -6.23 -7.86
C LYS A 10 -5.05 -5.62 -6.49
N VAL A 11 -6.32 -5.36 -6.20
CA VAL A 11 -6.77 -4.84 -4.89
C VAL A 11 -6.56 -5.87 -3.79
N ARG A 12 -6.86 -7.15 -4.03
CA ARG A 12 -6.65 -8.25 -3.08
C ARG A 12 -5.17 -8.46 -2.76
N LEU A 13 -4.30 -8.50 -3.77
CA LEU A 13 -2.85 -8.60 -3.56
C LEU A 13 -2.30 -7.42 -2.75
N ALA A 14 -2.84 -6.21 -2.94
CA ALA A 14 -2.49 -5.06 -2.12
C ALA A 14 -3.00 -5.20 -0.67
N GLU A 15 -4.23 -5.70 -0.46
CA GLU A 15 -4.75 -6.00 0.88
C GLU A 15 -3.85 -7.00 1.62
N ASP A 16 -3.52 -8.12 0.99
CA ASP A 16 -2.64 -9.15 1.55
C ASP A 16 -1.24 -8.61 1.89
N GLY A 17 -0.68 -7.80 0.98
CA GLY A 17 0.59 -7.12 1.20
C GLY A 17 0.55 -6.26 2.47
N TRP A 18 -0.47 -5.42 2.63
CA TRP A 18 -0.60 -4.54 3.79
C TRP A 18 -0.91 -5.28 5.09
N ASN A 19 -1.69 -6.37 5.05
CA ASN A 19 -1.97 -7.20 6.22
C ASN A 19 -0.75 -7.99 6.71
N SER A 20 0.31 -8.12 5.90
CA SER A 20 1.58 -8.68 6.38
C SER A 20 2.33 -7.79 7.37
N GLN A 21 1.98 -6.50 7.45
CA GLN A 21 2.64 -5.48 8.29
C GLN A 21 4.17 -5.45 8.13
N ASN A 22 4.67 -5.81 6.93
CA ASN A 22 6.09 -5.83 6.60
C ASN A 22 6.44 -4.62 5.71
N PRO A 23 7.12 -3.58 6.25
CA PRO A 23 7.41 -2.35 5.52
C PRO A 23 8.16 -2.58 4.21
N GLU A 24 9.20 -3.41 4.24
CA GLU A 24 10.07 -3.70 3.11
C GLU A 24 9.27 -4.40 2.01
N LYS A 25 8.50 -5.44 2.35
CA LYS A 25 7.67 -6.19 1.40
C LYS A 25 6.60 -5.32 0.76
N VAL A 26 5.92 -4.47 1.53
CA VAL A 26 4.90 -3.56 0.99
C VAL A 26 5.53 -2.52 0.07
N SER A 27 6.71 -2.01 0.42
CA SER A 27 7.42 -0.99 -0.37
C SER A 27 7.82 -1.47 -1.78
N LEU A 28 7.99 -2.79 -1.98
CA LEU A 28 8.31 -3.38 -3.29
C LEU A 28 7.17 -3.25 -4.31
N ALA A 29 5.94 -3.01 -3.87
CA ALA A 29 4.80 -2.79 -4.76
C ALA A 29 4.82 -1.39 -5.43
N TYR A 30 5.78 -0.53 -5.06
CA TYR A 30 5.90 0.85 -5.50
C TYR A 30 7.25 1.08 -6.19
N THR A 31 7.28 2.05 -7.11
CA THR A 31 8.51 2.44 -7.81
C THR A 31 9.50 3.08 -6.83
N GLU A 32 10.78 3.10 -7.19
CA GLU A 32 11.84 3.63 -6.32
C GLU A 32 11.65 5.13 -6.03
N ASP A 33 11.02 5.85 -6.95
CA ASP A 33 10.71 7.29 -6.93
C ASP A 33 9.24 7.61 -6.57
N SER A 34 8.47 6.61 -6.09
CA SER A 34 7.04 6.79 -5.80
C SER A 34 6.79 7.96 -4.84
N ALA A 35 5.92 8.88 -5.25
CA ALA A 35 5.45 9.99 -4.42
C ALA A 35 4.08 9.65 -3.82
N TRP A 36 4.00 9.61 -2.49
CA TRP A 36 2.74 9.45 -1.76
C TRP A 36 2.34 10.73 -1.05
N ARG A 37 1.02 10.90 -0.93
CA ARG A 37 0.43 11.68 0.14
C ARG A 37 -0.38 10.74 1.03
N ASN A 38 0.02 10.58 2.29
CA ASN A 38 -0.74 9.85 3.29
C ASN A 38 -1.28 10.84 4.32
N ARG A 39 -2.60 11.09 4.30
CA ARG A 39 -3.25 12.15 5.09
C ARG A 39 -2.60 13.53 4.81
N ASP A 40 -1.90 14.08 5.79
CA ASP A 40 -1.16 15.35 5.77
C ASP A 40 0.34 15.18 5.51
N LEU A 41 0.83 13.94 5.39
CA LEU A 41 2.24 13.62 5.15
C LEU A 41 2.53 13.40 3.66
N PHE A 42 3.67 13.92 3.21
CA PHE A 42 4.24 13.66 1.89
C PHE A 42 5.48 12.76 2.05
N ILE A 43 5.58 11.74 1.21
CA ILE A 43 6.58 10.68 1.32
C ILE A 43 7.10 10.42 -0.09
N THR A 44 8.42 10.54 -0.29
CA THR A 44 9.02 10.38 -1.62
C THR A 44 10.05 9.27 -1.63
N GLY A 45 9.77 8.25 -2.43
CA GLY A 45 10.64 7.12 -2.67
C GLY A 45 10.51 5.98 -1.66
N ARG A 46 11.02 4.82 -2.06
CA ARG A 46 10.85 3.56 -1.32
C ARG A 46 11.41 3.60 0.11
N ALA A 47 12.55 4.27 0.30
CA ALA A 47 13.18 4.40 1.61
C ALA A 47 12.30 5.16 2.61
N GLU A 48 11.62 6.23 2.17
CA GLU A 48 10.70 6.97 3.03
C GLU A 48 9.40 6.23 3.28
N ILE A 49 8.92 5.47 2.28
CA ILE A 49 7.76 4.57 2.43
C ILE A 49 8.03 3.54 3.52
N ILE A 50 9.20 2.89 3.51
CA ILE A 50 9.61 1.93 4.55
C ILE A 50 9.58 2.62 5.93
N ARG A 51 10.24 3.77 6.07
CA ARG A 51 10.27 4.53 7.34
C ARG A 51 8.88 4.88 7.85
N PHE A 52 7.99 5.33 6.95
CA PHE A 52 6.60 5.63 7.29
C PHE A 52 5.84 4.39 7.77
N LEU A 53 5.93 3.27 7.03
CA LEU A 53 5.22 2.04 7.35
C LEU A 53 5.71 1.42 8.67
N THR A 54 7.02 1.49 8.96
CA THR A 54 7.59 1.09 10.25
C THR A 54 6.94 1.84 11.41
N GLY A 55 6.86 3.18 11.34
CA GLY A 55 6.24 3.99 12.39
C GLY A 55 4.73 3.78 12.49
N LYS A 56 4.05 3.60 11.35
CA LYS A 56 2.61 3.31 11.29
C LYS A 56 2.27 2.07 12.10
N TRP A 57 2.92 0.94 11.86
CA TRP A 57 2.60 -0.33 12.54
C TRP A 57 3.22 -0.48 13.93
N GLN A 58 4.15 0.39 14.32
CA GLN A 58 4.50 0.57 15.74
C GLN A 58 3.39 1.27 16.52
N SER A 59 2.57 2.09 15.86
CA SER A 59 1.50 2.87 16.51
C SER A 59 0.12 2.19 16.37
N GLU A 60 -0.17 1.61 15.21
CA GLU A 60 -1.43 0.92 14.92
C GLU A 60 -1.32 -0.58 15.26
N GLN A 61 -1.56 -0.88 16.54
CA GLN A 61 -1.56 -2.25 17.06
C GLN A 61 -2.77 -3.05 16.56
N GLU A 62 -2.60 -4.37 16.43
CA GLU A 62 -3.64 -5.31 15.93
C GLU A 62 -4.25 -4.91 14.57
N TYR A 63 -3.43 -4.29 13.73
CA TYR A 63 -3.83 -3.79 12.41
C TYR A 63 -4.48 -4.89 11.56
N ARG A 64 -5.68 -4.58 11.04
CA ARG A 64 -6.38 -5.41 10.04
C ARG A 64 -7.01 -4.51 8.99
N LEU A 65 -6.79 -4.82 7.73
CA LEU A 65 -7.25 -4.04 6.60
C LEU A 65 -8.17 -4.86 5.70
N ILE A 66 -9.25 -4.21 5.25
CA ILE A 66 -10.07 -4.65 4.13
C ILE A 66 -10.03 -3.56 3.04
N LYS A 67 -9.84 -3.95 1.80
CA LYS A 67 -9.91 -3.15 0.58
C LYS A 67 -10.98 -3.74 -0.34
N GLU A 68 -11.72 -2.86 -0.99
CA GLU A 68 -12.70 -3.23 -2.01
C GLU A 68 -12.53 -2.30 -3.22
N LEU A 69 -12.73 -2.83 -4.41
CA LEU A 69 -12.68 -2.07 -5.65
C LEU A 69 -13.91 -1.15 -5.74
N PHE A 70 -13.69 0.15 -5.91
CA PHE A 70 -14.77 1.11 -6.18
C PHE A 70 -15.01 1.29 -7.69
N ALA A 71 -13.95 1.61 -8.45
CA ALA A 71 -13.98 1.74 -9.90
C ALA A 71 -12.58 1.53 -10.48
N PHE A 72 -12.49 1.19 -11.76
CA PHE A 72 -11.25 1.21 -12.54
C PHE A 72 -11.53 1.78 -13.93
N SER A 73 -10.51 2.38 -14.54
CA SER A 73 -10.53 2.90 -15.91
C SER A 73 -9.20 2.59 -16.57
N GLY A 74 -9.18 2.51 -17.90
CA GLY A 74 -8.05 2.04 -18.70
C GLY A 74 -7.59 3.07 -19.71
#